data_AF-A0A8D8BX96-F1
#
_entry.id   AF-A0A8D8BX96-F1
#
_cell.length_a   1.000
_cell.length_b   1.000
_cell.length_c   1.000
_cell.angle_alpha   90.00
_cell.angle_beta   90.00
_cell.angle_gamma   90.00
#
_symmetry.space_group_name_H-M   'P 1'
#
loop_
_entity.id
_entity.type
_entity.pdbx_description
1 polymer ?
#
loop_
_entity_poly.entity_id
_entity_poly.type
_entity_poly.pdbx_seq_one_letter_code
_entity_poly.pdbx_strand_id
1 'polypeptide(L)'
;MADAQELAEASETTRVEFFQRYCPQVKNSMRCITQVTDMVRKCVEPERIALYDTFVSTIPQAVDLICKNDGELIFVDGPNFKECSKKLPRYLDDCSSNIASFADTMDLAAYGEYQCTELDKVRQCYKKELADCRVPRMIELFDLFYRPVVKASPCKDFIKLEELKEVKNNNI
;
A
#
# COMPACT_ATOMS: atom_id res chain seq x y z
N MET A 1 -6.20 20.35 -2.48
CA MET A 1 -7.20 20.27 -1.39
C MET A 1 -8.64 20.26 -1.94
N ALA A 2 -8.93 20.88 -3.09
CA ALA A 2 -10.23 20.76 -3.75
C ALA A 2 -10.52 19.32 -4.29
N ASP A 3 -9.52 18.66 -4.85
CA ASP A 3 -9.71 17.39 -5.59
C ASP A 3 -9.97 16.18 -4.67
N ALA A 4 -9.42 16.19 -3.45
CA ALA A 4 -9.72 15.16 -2.44
C ALA A 4 -11.16 15.27 -1.90
N GLN A 5 -11.76 16.47 -1.97
CA GLN A 5 -13.15 16.70 -1.60
C GLN A 5 -14.10 16.32 -2.74
N GLU A 6 -13.69 16.55 -4.00
CA GLU A 6 -14.40 16.11 -5.21
C GLU A 6 -14.57 14.57 -5.25
N LEU A 7 -13.51 13.82 -4.97
CA LEU A 7 -13.58 12.34 -4.88
C LEU A 7 -14.52 11.87 -3.77
N ALA A 8 -14.60 12.61 -2.66
CA ALA A 8 -15.35 12.23 -1.47
C ALA A 8 -16.86 12.46 -1.58
N GLU A 9 -17.30 13.23 -2.59
CA GLU A 9 -18.70 13.58 -2.86
C GLU A 9 -19.17 13.03 -4.22
N ALA A 10 -18.32 12.22 -4.87
CA ALA A 10 -18.56 11.73 -6.22
C ALA A 10 -19.69 10.67 -6.27
N SER A 11 -20.58 10.83 -7.26
CA SER A 11 -21.48 9.78 -7.73
C SER A 11 -20.72 8.80 -8.63
N GLU A 12 -21.35 7.68 -9.01
CA GLU A 12 -20.70 6.71 -9.91
C GLU A 12 -20.25 7.35 -11.23
N THR A 13 -21.01 8.32 -11.76
CA THR A 13 -20.67 9.04 -12.98
C THR A 13 -19.50 10.00 -12.79
N THR A 14 -19.49 10.78 -11.70
CA THR A 14 -18.39 11.72 -11.44
C THR A 14 -17.10 11.03 -10.98
N ARG A 15 -17.19 9.80 -10.45
CA ARG A 15 -16.01 8.93 -10.23
C ARG A 15 -15.25 8.68 -11.52
N VAL A 16 -15.96 8.22 -12.54
CA VAL A 16 -15.33 7.82 -13.81
C VAL A 16 -14.61 9.02 -14.41
N GLU A 17 -15.26 10.19 -14.43
CA GLU A 17 -14.66 11.45 -14.88
C GLU A 17 -13.42 11.82 -14.06
N PHE A 18 -13.47 11.68 -12.73
CA PHE A 18 -12.33 11.95 -11.85
C PHE A 18 -11.13 11.06 -12.16
N PHE A 19 -11.31 9.73 -12.16
CA PHE A 19 -10.18 8.82 -12.36
C PHE A 19 -9.66 8.87 -13.80
N GLN A 20 -10.51 9.03 -14.82
CA GLN A 20 -10.08 9.24 -16.20
C GLN A 20 -9.25 10.53 -16.35
N ARG A 21 -9.59 11.58 -15.61
CA ARG A 21 -8.85 12.84 -15.61
C ARG A 21 -7.51 12.72 -14.88
N TYR A 22 -7.49 12.15 -13.68
CA TYR A 22 -6.33 12.23 -12.78
C TYR A 22 -5.37 11.05 -12.89
N CYS A 23 -5.82 9.84 -13.20
CA CYS A 23 -4.92 8.69 -13.33
C CYS A 23 -3.84 8.85 -14.39
N PRO A 24 -4.13 9.35 -15.60
CA PRO A 24 -3.09 9.64 -16.59
C PRO A 24 -2.10 10.70 -16.08
N GLN A 25 -2.56 11.69 -15.33
CA GLN A 25 -1.69 12.73 -14.77
C GLN A 25 -0.76 12.18 -13.69
N VAL A 26 -1.27 11.34 -12.78
CA VAL A 26 -0.46 10.67 -11.76
C VAL A 26 0.57 9.77 -12.43
N LYS A 27 0.16 8.91 -13.38
CA LYS A 27 1.08 8.05 -14.14
C LYS A 27 2.15 8.85 -14.86
N ASN A 28 1.78 9.95 -15.52
CA ASN A 28 2.75 10.85 -16.16
C ASN A 28 3.68 11.54 -15.15
N SER A 29 3.21 11.81 -13.93
CA SER A 29 4.02 12.41 -12.87
C SER A 29 5.03 11.42 -12.27
N MET A 30 4.88 10.11 -12.52
CA MET A 30 5.81 9.09 -12.03
C MET A 30 7.24 9.29 -12.55
N ARG A 31 7.39 9.88 -13.75
CA ARG A 31 8.70 10.28 -14.29
C ARG A 31 9.44 11.29 -13.39
N CYS A 32 8.70 12.11 -12.63
CA CYS A 32 9.27 13.06 -11.69
C CYS A 32 9.62 12.40 -10.36
N ILE A 33 8.85 11.38 -9.95
CA ILE A 33 9.07 10.68 -8.68
C ILE A 33 10.40 9.94 -8.68
N THR A 34 10.85 9.37 -9.81
CA THR A 34 12.16 8.69 -9.89
C THR A 34 13.32 9.56 -9.41
N GLN A 35 13.35 10.83 -9.82
CA GLN A 35 14.40 11.76 -9.40
C GLN A 35 14.33 12.04 -7.90
N VAL A 36 13.12 12.20 -7.37
CA VAL A 36 12.90 12.42 -5.93
C VAL A 36 13.32 11.19 -5.13
N THR A 37 12.96 9.98 -5.59
CA THR A 37 13.33 8.75 -4.90
C THR A 37 14.84 8.53 -4.93
N ASP A 38 15.53 8.85 -6.03
CA ASP A 38 16.99 8.76 -6.10
C ASP A 38 17.68 9.73 -5.13
N MET A 39 17.10 10.90 -4.90
CA MET A 39 17.59 11.84 -3.89
C MET A 39 17.36 11.33 -2.48
N VAL A 40 16.15 10.85 -2.17
CA VAL A 40 15.81 10.30 -0.85
C VAL A 40 16.66 9.08 -0.53
N ARG A 41 16.94 8.21 -1.52
CA ARG A 41 17.80 7.02 -1.39
C ARG A 41 19.17 7.34 -0.78
N LYS A 42 19.73 8.53 -1.04
CA LYS A 42 21.03 8.97 -0.48
C LYS A 42 20.98 9.23 1.03
N CYS A 43 19.80 9.43 1.58
CA CYS A 43 19.56 9.65 3.02
C CYS A 43 19.11 8.38 3.74
N VAL A 44 18.96 7.26 3.01
CA VAL A 44 18.56 5.98 3.59
C VAL A 44 19.80 5.28 4.11
N GLU A 45 19.74 4.81 5.35
CA GLU A 45 20.83 4.03 5.96
C GLU A 45 21.11 2.77 5.13
N PRO A 46 22.38 2.34 5.00
CA PRO A 46 22.77 1.23 4.13
C PRO A 46 21.95 -0.06 4.34
N GLU A 47 21.61 -0.38 5.59
CA GLU A 47 20.86 -1.59 5.95
C GLU A 47 19.39 -1.51 5.51
N ARG A 48 18.88 -0.30 5.22
CA ARG A 48 17.49 -0.05 4.82
C ARG A 48 17.32 0.18 3.31
N ILE A 49 18.40 0.23 2.54
CA ILE A 49 18.36 0.48 1.09
C ILE A 49 17.55 -0.59 0.35
N ALA A 50 17.72 -1.87 0.68
CA ALA A 50 16.99 -2.95 0.02
C ALA A 50 15.47 -2.86 0.23
N LEU A 51 15.05 -2.50 1.45
CA LEU A 51 13.65 -2.26 1.78
C LEU A 51 13.12 -1.05 1.02
N TYR A 52 13.88 0.05 1.03
CA TYR A 52 13.53 1.26 0.31
C TYR A 52 13.35 1.02 -1.20
N ASP A 53 14.31 0.36 -1.86
CA ASP A 53 14.26 0.05 -3.28
C ASP A 53 13.02 -0.84 -3.60
N THR A 54 12.70 -1.77 -2.69
CA THR A 54 11.49 -2.60 -2.76
C THR A 54 10.21 -1.75 -2.71
N PHE A 55 10.10 -0.82 -1.75
CA PHE A 55 8.96 0.11 -1.65
C PHE A 55 8.82 0.96 -2.91
N VAL A 56 9.91 1.58 -3.39
CA VAL A 56 9.91 2.46 -4.56
C VAL A 56 9.48 1.71 -5.82
N SER A 57 9.99 0.49 -6.03
CA SER A 57 9.63 -0.35 -7.17
C SER A 57 8.15 -0.79 -7.17
N THR A 58 7.48 -0.74 -6.02
CA THR A 58 6.07 -1.11 -5.84
C THR A 58 5.11 0.04 -6.14
N ILE A 59 5.56 1.31 -6.02
CA ILE A 59 4.71 2.50 -6.22
C ILE A 59 3.94 2.48 -7.55
N PRO A 60 4.54 2.14 -8.71
CA PRO A 60 3.79 2.08 -9.98
C PRO A 60 2.63 1.08 -9.94
N GLN A 61 2.83 -0.09 -9.33
CA GLN A 61 1.80 -1.12 -9.21
C GLN A 61 0.66 -0.66 -8.29
N ALA A 62 0.98 0.08 -7.22
CA ALA A 62 0.00 0.69 -6.36
C ALA A 62 -0.85 1.74 -7.10
N VAL A 63 -0.23 2.59 -7.93
CA VAL A 63 -0.94 3.55 -8.78
C VAL A 63 -1.86 2.82 -9.77
N ASP A 64 -1.38 1.75 -10.41
CA ASP A 64 -2.19 0.96 -11.33
C ASP A 64 -3.39 0.32 -10.65
N LEU A 65 -3.20 -0.24 -9.44
CA LEU A 65 -4.29 -0.84 -8.68
C LEU A 65 -5.33 0.20 -8.24
N ILE A 66 -4.88 1.36 -7.76
CA ILE A 66 -5.76 2.48 -7.39
C ILE A 66 -6.55 2.98 -8.61
N CYS A 67 -5.91 3.05 -9.78
CA CYS A 67 -6.53 3.54 -11.00
C CYS A 67 -7.39 2.51 -11.73
N LYS A 68 -7.31 1.24 -11.34
CA LYS A 68 -8.03 0.15 -12.01
C LYS A 68 -9.54 0.36 -11.95
N ASN A 69 -10.21 0.10 -13.08
CA ASN A 69 -11.67 0.21 -13.22
C ASN A 69 -12.21 1.53 -12.68
N ASP A 70 -11.56 2.63 -13.08
CA ASP A 70 -11.92 4.00 -12.66
C ASP A 70 -12.00 4.17 -11.14
N GLY A 71 -11.02 3.62 -10.41
CA GLY A 71 -10.95 3.83 -8.96
C GLY A 71 -11.83 2.91 -8.14
N GLU A 72 -12.28 1.78 -8.69
CA GLU A 72 -13.19 0.83 -8.04
C GLU A 72 -12.75 0.47 -6.61
N LEU A 73 -11.44 0.24 -6.41
CA LEU A 73 -10.88 -0.12 -5.11
C LEU A 73 -11.17 0.93 -4.02
N ILE A 74 -11.08 2.20 -4.37
CA ILE A 74 -11.25 3.32 -3.44
C ILE A 74 -12.72 3.80 -3.39
N PHE A 75 -13.47 3.60 -4.47
CA PHE A 75 -14.81 4.16 -4.63
C PHE A 75 -15.95 3.28 -4.10
N VAL A 76 -15.82 1.94 -4.16
CA VAL A 76 -16.89 1.03 -3.71
C VAL A 76 -17.30 1.27 -2.26
N ASP A 77 -16.40 1.86 -1.47
CA ASP A 77 -16.60 2.17 -0.06
C ASP A 77 -16.78 3.69 0.22
N GLY A 78 -16.99 4.53 -0.82
CA GLY A 78 -16.98 6.01 -0.82
C GLY A 78 -17.07 6.76 0.52
N PRO A 79 -18.23 6.80 1.21
CA PRO A 79 -18.35 7.49 2.50
C PRO A 79 -17.52 6.83 3.61
N ASN A 80 -17.43 5.49 3.63
CA ASN A 80 -16.57 4.75 4.57
C ASN A 80 -15.09 4.99 4.25
N PHE A 81 -14.68 5.01 2.97
CA PHE A 81 -13.29 5.24 2.57
C PHE A 81 -12.79 6.63 3.00
N LYS A 82 -13.59 7.70 2.85
CA LYS A 82 -13.20 9.04 3.28
C LYS A 82 -12.89 9.11 4.78
N GLU A 83 -13.73 8.49 5.60
CA GLU A 83 -13.49 8.45 7.05
C GLU A 83 -12.34 7.50 7.39
N CYS A 84 -12.29 6.36 6.72
CA CYS A 84 -11.32 5.32 6.98
C CYS A 84 -9.89 5.71 6.61
N SER A 85 -9.72 6.34 5.44
CA SER A 85 -8.42 6.79 4.91
C SER A 85 -7.64 7.65 5.91
N LYS A 86 -8.35 8.44 6.73
CA LYS A 86 -7.76 9.25 7.81
C LYS A 86 -7.22 8.43 8.98
N LYS A 87 -7.77 7.23 9.19
CA LYS A 87 -7.41 6.29 10.27
C LYS A 87 -6.35 5.28 9.82
N LEU A 88 -6.20 5.06 8.50
CA LEU A 88 -5.26 4.07 7.95
C LEU A 88 -3.82 4.18 8.48
N PRO A 89 -3.20 5.38 8.60
CA PRO A 89 -1.86 5.48 9.17
C PRO A 89 -1.83 5.02 10.63
N ARG A 90 -2.82 5.44 11.44
CA ARG A 90 -2.93 5.06 12.84
C ARG A 90 -3.16 3.55 13.00
N TYR A 91 -4.00 2.95 12.16
CA TYR A 91 -4.18 1.49 12.19
C TYR A 91 -2.89 0.74 11.92
N LEU A 92 -2.05 1.24 11.01
CA LEU A 92 -0.74 0.64 10.74
C LEU A 92 0.19 0.81 11.95
N ASP A 93 0.23 1.99 12.57
CA ASP A 93 1.02 2.25 13.78
C ASP A 93 0.59 1.34 14.94
N ASP A 94 -0.72 1.28 15.22
CA ASP A 94 -1.30 0.48 16.29
C ASP A 94 -1.00 -1.02 16.07
N CYS A 95 -1.19 -1.50 14.84
CA CYS A 95 -0.93 -2.90 14.47
C CYS A 95 0.55 -3.26 14.45
N SER A 96 1.45 -2.29 14.29
CA SER A 96 2.90 -2.53 14.22
C SER A 96 3.64 -2.29 15.54
N SER A 97 2.96 -1.87 16.60
CA SER A 97 3.55 -1.50 17.90
C SER A 97 4.49 -2.53 18.56
N ASN A 98 4.33 -3.82 18.28
CA ASN A 98 5.19 -4.90 18.82
C ASN A 98 6.39 -5.25 17.94
N ILE A 99 6.44 -4.71 16.73
CA ILE A 99 7.60 -4.74 15.86
C ILE A 99 8.26 -3.37 15.99
N ALA A 100 9.59 -3.30 16.15
CA ALA A 100 10.29 -2.04 15.91
C ALA A 100 9.81 -1.57 14.53
N SER A 101 9.11 -0.43 14.47
CA SER A 101 8.29 -0.05 13.31
C SER A 101 9.05 -0.31 12.00
N PHE A 102 8.37 -0.59 10.89
CA PHE A 102 9.05 -0.73 9.59
C PHE A 102 10.04 0.42 9.30
N ALA A 103 9.80 1.59 9.93
CA ALA A 103 10.65 2.77 9.88
C ALA A 103 11.80 2.80 10.90
N ASP A 104 11.68 2.13 12.05
CA ASP A 104 12.68 2.16 13.11
C ASP A 104 13.87 1.27 12.76
N THR A 105 13.98 0.01 13.17
CA THR A 105 15.30 -0.66 13.03
C THR A 105 15.21 -2.14 13.35
N MET A 106 15.20 -2.98 12.32
CA MET A 106 15.95 -4.24 12.31
C MET A 106 16.27 -4.52 10.85
N ASP A 107 17.53 -4.83 10.56
CA ASP A 107 17.91 -5.41 9.28
C ASP A 107 16.93 -6.54 8.96
N LEU A 108 16.20 -6.44 7.85
CA LEU A 108 15.23 -7.47 7.45
C LEU A 108 15.91 -8.84 7.34
N ALA A 109 17.21 -8.89 7.05
CA ALA A 109 17.98 -10.12 7.02
C ALA A 109 18.16 -10.75 8.42
N ALA A 110 17.99 -9.99 9.49
CA ALA A 110 18.09 -10.46 10.88
C ALA A 110 16.75 -10.93 11.47
N TYR A 111 15.67 -10.97 10.69
CA TYR A 111 14.36 -11.41 11.17
C TYR A 111 14.38 -12.92 11.45
N GLY A 112 14.12 -13.30 12.70
CA GLY A 112 13.88 -14.67 13.11
C GLY A 112 12.39 -15.01 13.18
N GLU A 113 12.09 -16.22 13.66
CA GLU A 113 10.71 -16.73 13.78
C GLU A 113 9.77 -15.78 14.53
N TYR A 114 10.25 -15.19 15.64
CA TYR A 114 9.48 -14.23 16.42
C TYR A 114 9.10 -12.99 15.61
N GLN A 115 10.07 -12.34 14.97
CA GLN A 115 9.82 -11.16 14.14
C GLN A 115 8.89 -11.48 12.97
N CYS A 116 9.03 -12.65 12.36
CA CYS A 116 8.15 -13.07 11.27
C CYS A 116 6.73 -13.38 11.75
N THR A 117 6.59 -13.94 12.95
CA THR A 117 5.27 -14.17 13.58
C THR A 117 4.59 -12.84 13.89
N GLU A 118 5.32 -11.86 14.44
CA GLU A 118 4.77 -10.53 14.67
C GLU A 118 4.43 -9.84 13.34
N LEU A 119 5.23 -10.02 12.30
CA LEU A 119 5.00 -9.43 10.98
C LEU A 119 3.70 -9.95 10.35
N ASP A 120 3.42 -11.25 10.46
CA ASP A 120 2.13 -11.80 10.05
C ASP A 120 0.97 -11.23 10.88
N LYS A 121 1.14 -11.08 12.20
CA LYS A 121 0.13 -10.44 13.06
C LYS A 121 -0.14 -9.00 12.65
N VAL A 122 0.85 -8.22 12.21
CA VAL A 122 0.63 -6.86 11.68
C VAL A 122 -0.37 -6.91 10.51
N ARG A 123 -0.16 -7.81 9.54
CA ARG A 123 -1.06 -7.95 8.40
C ARG A 123 -2.47 -8.37 8.84
N GLN A 124 -2.59 -9.35 9.74
CA GLN A 124 -3.90 -9.82 10.21
C GLN A 124 -4.65 -8.73 10.99
N CYS A 125 -3.94 -7.97 11.83
CA CYS A 125 -4.47 -6.81 12.53
C CYS A 125 -4.96 -5.76 11.54
N TYR A 126 -4.13 -5.38 10.56
CA TYR A 126 -4.51 -4.36 9.58
C TYR A 126 -5.71 -4.79 8.73
N LYS A 127 -5.73 -6.06 8.29
CA LYS A 127 -6.88 -6.66 7.59
C LYS A 127 -8.17 -6.55 8.41
N LYS A 128 -8.09 -6.77 9.72
CA LYS A 128 -9.24 -6.63 10.63
C LYS A 128 -9.69 -5.17 10.72
N GLU A 129 -8.78 -4.22 10.97
CA GLU A 129 -9.12 -2.79 11.04
C GLU A 129 -9.78 -2.31 9.73
N LEU A 130 -9.26 -2.74 8.58
CA LEU A 130 -9.86 -2.45 7.28
C LEU A 130 -11.27 -3.03 7.12
N ALA A 131 -11.51 -4.25 7.61
CA ALA A 131 -12.83 -4.87 7.58
C ALA A 131 -13.83 -4.15 8.50
N ASP A 132 -13.41 -3.83 9.72
CA ASP A 132 -14.22 -3.09 10.72
C ASP A 132 -14.57 -1.68 10.21
N CYS A 133 -13.66 -1.10 9.42
CA CYS A 133 -13.82 0.19 8.77
C CYS A 133 -14.55 0.11 7.41
N ARG A 134 -15.07 -1.07 7.04
CA ARG A 134 -15.81 -1.35 5.79
C ARG A 134 -15.06 -0.99 4.51
N VAL A 135 -13.75 -1.23 4.50
CA VAL A 135 -12.87 -1.13 3.33
C VAL A 135 -11.99 -2.38 3.17
N PRO A 136 -12.53 -3.60 3.28
CA PRO A 136 -11.73 -4.82 3.39
C PRO A 136 -10.83 -5.05 2.17
N ARG A 137 -11.20 -4.53 1.00
CA ARG A 137 -10.40 -4.65 -0.23
C ARG A 137 -9.10 -3.84 -0.20
N MET A 138 -8.98 -2.84 0.65
CA MET A 138 -7.74 -2.06 0.80
C MET A 138 -6.54 -2.90 1.26
N ILE A 139 -6.79 -4.12 1.76
CA ILE A 139 -5.72 -5.07 2.04
C ILE A 139 -4.96 -5.45 0.77
N GLU A 140 -5.61 -5.40 -0.42
CA GLU A 140 -4.97 -5.64 -1.72
C GLU A 140 -3.83 -4.62 -1.96
N LEU A 141 -4.03 -3.35 -1.60
CA LEU A 141 -3.02 -2.30 -1.72
C LEU A 141 -1.89 -2.50 -0.69
N PHE A 142 -2.22 -2.84 0.55
CA PHE A 142 -1.22 -3.16 1.57
C PHE A 142 -0.36 -4.36 1.15
N ASP A 143 -0.98 -5.39 0.59
CA ASP A 143 -0.34 -6.62 0.14
C ASP A 143 0.68 -6.41 -1.00
N LEU A 144 0.51 -5.35 -1.81
CA LEU A 144 1.51 -4.96 -2.81
C LEU A 144 2.85 -4.63 -2.16
N PHE A 145 2.85 -3.98 -0.99
CA PHE A 145 4.07 -3.62 -0.26
C PHE A 145 4.53 -4.72 0.69
N TYR A 146 3.59 -5.35 1.40
CA TYR A 146 3.88 -6.38 2.39
C TYR A 146 4.56 -7.63 1.78
N ARG A 147 4.05 -8.12 0.65
CA ARG A 147 4.53 -9.38 0.05
C ARG A 147 6.00 -9.29 -0.40
N PRO A 148 6.45 -8.23 -1.10
CA PRO A 148 7.87 -8.05 -1.39
C PRO A 148 8.74 -8.04 -0.14
N VAL A 149 8.31 -7.41 0.96
CA VAL A 149 9.08 -7.40 2.21
C VAL A 149 9.23 -8.82 2.78
N VAL A 150 8.14 -9.59 2.83
CA VAL A 150 8.18 -11.00 3.28
C VAL A 150 9.11 -11.83 2.39
N LYS A 151 9.05 -11.64 1.07
CA LYS A 151 9.88 -12.39 0.11
C LYS A 151 11.37 -12.02 0.19
N ALA A 152 11.66 -10.77 0.53
CA ALA A 152 13.03 -10.25 0.65
C ALA A 152 13.68 -10.54 2.00
N SER A 153 12.92 -11.07 2.98
CA SER A 153 13.42 -11.43 4.31
C SER A 153 13.38 -12.94 4.56
N PRO A 154 13.97 -13.44 5.66
CA PRO A 154 13.80 -14.83 6.10
C PRO A 154 12.33 -15.22 6.35
N CYS A 155 11.42 -14.24 6.48
CA CYS A 155 10.01 -14.51 6.76
C CYS A 155 9.26 -15.25 5.67
N LYS A 156 9.80 -15.31 4.44
CA LYS A 156 9.28 -16.18 3.38
C LYS A 156 9.14 -17.65 3.81
N ASP A 157 9.96 -18.11 4.76
CA ASP A 157 9.96 -19.49 5.24
C ASP A 157 8.98 -19.71 6.41
N PHE A 158 8.51 -18.63 7.04
CA PHE A 158 7.60 -18.66 8.19
C PHE A 158 6.17 -18.23 7.83
N ILE A 159 6.00 -17.35 6.84
CA ILE A 159 4.71 -16.75 6.48
C ILE A 159 4.19 -17.36 5.18
N LYS A 160 2.99 -17.94 5.24
CA LYS A 160 2.29 -18.45 4.05
C LYS A 160 1.54 -17.32 3.34
N LEU A 161 2.09 -16.83 2.24
CA LEU A 161 1.43 -15.83 1.41
C LEU A 161 0.32 -16.47 0.57
N GLU A 162 -0.95 -16.12 0.84
CA GLU A 162 -2.09 -16.45 -0.02
C GLU A 162 -1.92 -15.80 -1.41
N GLU A 163 -2.20 -16.52 -2.51
CA GLU A 163 -2.11 -15.97 -3.86
C GLU A 163 -2.98 -14.72 -4.02
N LEU A 164 -2.42 -13.67 -4.66
CA LEU A 164 -3.20 -12.49 -5.03
C LEU A 164 -4.25 -12.94 -6.04
N LYS A 165 -5.51 -12.53 -5.83
CA LYS A 165 -6.52 -12.65 -6.89
C LYS A 165 -6.00 -11.85 -8.08
N GLU A 166 -5.80 -12.52 -9.22
CA GLU A 166 -5.15 -11.91 -10.38
C GLU A 166 -5.79 -10.57 -10.74
N VAL A 167 -4.95 -9.54 -10.87
CA VAL A 167 -5.32 -8.35 -11.61
C VAL A 167 -5.46 -8.78 -13.06
N LYS A 168 -6.68 -9.14 -13.49
CA LYS A 168 -6.96 -9.29 -14.92
C LYS A 168 -6.63 -7.97 -15.61
N ASN A 169 -5.48 -7.94 -16.27
CA ASN A 169 -5.14 -6.91 -17.24
C ASN A 169 -6.00 -7.18 -18.47
N ASN A 170 -7.16 -6.53 -18.53
CA ASN A 170 -7.83 -6.39 -19.82
C ASN A 170 -7.05 -5.34 -20.59
N ASN A 171 -6.04 -5.79 -21.34
CA ASN A 171 -5.46 -5.02 -22.42
C ASN A 171 -6.57 -4.74 -23.44
N ILE A 172 -6.81 -3.46 -23.71
CA ILE A 172 -7.33 -2.99 -24.99
C ILE A 172 -6.13 -2.81 -25.91
#